data_AF-A0A3D2ETE0-F1
#
_entry.id   AF-A0A3D2ETE0-F1
#
_cell.length_a   1.000
_cell.length_b   1.000
_cell.length_c   1.000
_cell.angle_alpha   90.00
_cell.angle_beta   90.00
_cell.angle_gamma   90.00
#
_symmetry.space_group_name_H-M   'P 1'
#
loop_
_entity.id
_entity.type
_entity.pdbx_description
1 polymer ?
#
loop_
_entity_poly.entity_id
_entity_poly.type
_entity_poly.pdbx_seq_one_letter_code
_entity_poly.pdbx_strand_id
1 'polypeptide(L)'
;MSNKIKHLLAFLQASPTPFHAVANMREQLLDAGYQALDPAQDWDLKATQGYFVERNSSSIVAFRMPSQTESERLHMIGAHTDSPCLRVKPNPEIQQHGYHQLGVEVYGGALLHPWFDRDLSLAGRVVGKQANGQLASALVDLKRPIACIPSLAIHLNREANKGSSINPQTDLPVL
;
A
#
# COMPACT_ATOMS: atom_id res chain seq x y z
N MET A 1 6.33 -11.91 -23.46
CA MET A 1 5.98 -11.88 -22.02
C MET A 1 4.61 -12.55 -21.85
N SER A 2 4.49 -13.54 -20.97
CA SER A 2 3.23 -14.27 -20.72
C SER A 2 2.13 -13.34 -20.18
N ASN A 3 0.85 -13.62 -20.49
CA ASN A 3 -0.30 -12.86 -19.98
C ASN A 3 -0.31 -12.79 -18.45
N LYS A 4 0.15 -13.83 -17.75
CA LYS A 4 0.23 -13.84 -16.28
C LYS A 4 1.17 -12.76 -15.75
N ILE A 5 2.33 -12.58 -16.39
CA ILE A 5 3.32 -11.57 -15.97
C ILE A 5 2.78 -10.17 -16.27
N LYS A 6 2.12 -9.97 -17.42
CA LYS A 6 1.48 -8.68 -17.73
C LYS A 6 0.43 -8.30 -16.69
N HIS A 7 -0.42 -9.23 -16.28
CA HIS A 7 -1.41 -9.00 -15.23
C HIS A 7 -0.76 -8.68 -13.89
N LEU A 8 0.31 -9.40 -13.50
CA LEU A 8 1.04 -9.12 -12.28
C LEU A 8 1.63 -7.69 -12.29
N LEU A 9 2.29 -7.28 -13.37
CA LEU A 9 2.87 -5.95 -13.47
C LEU A 9 1.80 -4.85 -13.41
N ALA A 10 0.66 -5.05 -14.08
CA ALA A 10 -0.47 -4.13 -13.99
C ALA A 10 -1.05 -4.06 -12.57
N PHE A 11 -1.16 -5.21 -11.89
CA PHE A 11 -1.62 -5.27 -10.50
C PHE A 11 -0.68 -4.49 -9.57
N LEU A 12 0.64 -4.69 -9.69
CA LEU A 12 1.64 -3.98 -8.89
C LEU A 12 1.60 -2.48 -9.14
N GLN A 13 1.54 -2.05 -10.42
CA GLN A 13 1.50 -0.64 -10.78
C GLN A 13 0.26 0.07 -10.24
N ALA A 14 -0.88 -0.62 -10.17
CA ALA A 14 -2.12 -0.09 -9.63
C ALA A 14 -2.23 -0.21 -8.10
N SER A 15 -1.23 -0.79 -7.42
CA SER A 15 -1.27 -1.11 -5.98
C SER A 15 -0.08 -0.53 -5.20
N PRO A 16 0.20 0.80 -5.27
CA PRO A 16 1.36 1.39 -4.59
C PRO A 16 1.29 1.34 -3.06
N THR A 17 0.10 1.09 -2.48
CA THR A 17 -0.09 0.92 -1.04
C THR A 17 -1.07 -0.22 -0.74
N PRO A 18 -1.13 -0.73 0.50
CA PRO A 18 -2.09 -1.77 0.87
C PRO A 18 -3.54 -1.39 0.58
N PHE A 19 -3.86 -0.09 0.68
CA PHE A 19 -5.20 0.42 0.38
C PHE A 19 -5.53 0.31 -1.10
N HIS A 20 -4.58 0.62 -1.98
CA HIS A 20 -4.74 0.47 -3.42
C HIS A 20 -4.77 -1.01 -3.83
N ALA A 21 -3.98 -1.87 -3.17
CA ALA A 21 -4.03 -3.32 -3.40
C ALA A 21 -5.42 -3.88 -3.10
N VAL A 22 -6.03 -3.48 -1.98
CA VAL A 22 -7.41 -3.89 -1.64
C VAL A 22 -8.42 -3.31 -2.61
N ALA A 23 -8.32 -2.02 -2.95
CA ALA A 23 -9.23 -1.43 -3.94
C ALA A 23 -9.13 -2.13 -5.31
N ASN A 24 -7.93 -2.46 -5.76
CA ASN A 24 -7.72 -3.19 -7.01
C ASN A 24 -8.29 -4.61 -6.96
N MET A 25 -8.09 -5.34 -5.85
CA MET A 25 -8.71 -6.66 -5.66
C MET A 25 -10.24 -6.58 -5.56
N ARG A 26 -10.78 -5.55 -4.91
CA ARG A 26 -12.22 -5.29 -4.81
C ARG A 26 -12.85 -5.18 -6.21
N GLU A 27 -12.29 -4.34 -7.08
CA GLU A 27 -12.80 -4.17 -8.43
C GLU A 27 -12.75 -5.49 -9.22
N GLN A 28 -11.63 -6.22 -9.14
CA GLN A 28 -11.52 -7.53 -9.81
C GLN A 28 -12.52 -8.57 -9.29
N LEU A 29 -12.83 -8.55 -7.99
CA LEU A 29 -13.82 -9.44 -7.38
C LEU A 29 -15.24 -9.07 -7.83
N LEU A 30 -15.56 -7.77 -7.86
CA LEU A 30 -16.84 -7.27 -8.37
C LEU A 30 -17.02 -7.65 -9.85
N ASP A 31 -16.00 -7.46 -10.68
CA ASP A 31 -16.00 -7.85 -12.10
C ASP A 31 -16.19 -9.37 -12.28
N ALA A 32 -15.67 -10.16 -11.33
CA ALA A 32 -15.87 -11.61 -11.28
C ALA A 32 -17.24 -12.05 -10.69
N GLY A 33 -18.12 -11.10 -10.37
CA GLY A 33 -19.47 -11.34 -9.85
C GLY A 33 -19.53 -11.65 -8.35
N TYR A 34 -18.48 -11.33 -7.58
CA TYR A 34 -18.53 -11.41 -6.13
C TYR A 34 -19.34 -10.24 -5.56
N GLN A 35 -19.95 -10.47 -4.39
CA GLN A 35 -20.73 -9.45 -3.68
C GLN A 35 -19.96 -8.94 -2.45
N ALA A 36 -19.88 -7.61 -2.31
CA ALA A 36 -19.32 -7.00 -1.11
C ALA A 36 -20.28 -7.20 0.08
N LEU A 37 -19.74 -7.59 1.23
CA LEU A 37 -20.48 -7.71 2.49
C LEU A 37 -20.10 -6.59 3.44
N ASP A 38 -21.10 -6.07 4.16
CA ASP A 38 -20.89 -5.17 5.29
C ASP A 38 -20.68 -6.00 6.57
N PRO A 39 -19.51 -5.93 7.23
CA PRO A 39 -19.27 -6.67 8.47
C PRO A 39 -20.16 -6.25 9.65
N ALA A 40 -20.89 -5.14 9.55
CA ALA A 40 -21.83 -4.69 10.58
C ALA A 40 -23.27 -5.21 10.39
N GLN A 41 -23.55 -5.94 9.31
CA GLN A 41 -24.89 -6.47 8.99
C GLN A 41 -24.91 -7.99 9.09
N ASP A 42 -26.11 -8.55 9.29
CA ASP A 42 -26.34 -9.99 9.10
C ASP A 42 -26.21 -10.35 7.61
N TRP A 43 -25.66 -11.54 7.33
CA TRP A 43 -25.37 -11.99 5.97
C TRP A 43 -26.34 -13.09 5.51
N ASP A 44 -27.06 -12.83 4.42
CA ASP A 44 -27.83 -13.85 3.70
C ASP A 44 -26.97 -14.46 2.58
N LEU A 45 -26.29 -15.56 2.90
CA LEU A 45 -25.33 -16.21 2.02
C LEU A 45 -26.00 -17.27 1.13
N LYS A 46 -25.80 -17.16 -0.19
CA LYS A 46 -26.38 -18.05 -1.21
C LYS A 46 -25.36 -19.08 -1.69
N ALA A 47 -25.82 -20.30 -1.95
CA ALA A 47 -24.99 -21.36 -2.52
C ALA A 47 -24.30 -20.90 -3.83
N THR A 48 -23.06 -21.33 -4.06
CA THR A 48 -22.22 -20.98 -5.23
C THR A 48 -21.85 -19.50 -5.42
N GLN A 49 -22.42 -18.58 -4.62
CA GLN A 49 -22.15 -17.15 -4.69
C GLN A 49 -20.78 -16.82 -4.08
N GLY A 50 -20.05 -15.93 -4.75
CA GLY A 50 -18.81 -15.35 -4.25
C GLY A 50 -19.10 -14.10 -3.41
N TYR A 51 -18.40 -13.95 -2.30
CA TYR A 51 -18.51 -12.80 -1.41
C TYR A 51 -17.13 -12.30 -1.00
N PHE A 52 -17.03 -11.04 -0.63
CA PHE A 52 -15.85 -10.53 0.03
C PHE A 52 -16.19 -9.50 1.10
N VAL A 53 -15.31 -9.40 2.10
CA VAL A 53 -15.38 -8.41 3.17
C VAL A 53 -14.04 -7.70 3.28
N GLU A 54 -14.08 -6.40 3.55
CA GLU A 54 -12.90 -5.58 3.76
C GLU A 54 -12.83 -5.11 5.22
N ARG A 55 -11.61 -4.97 5.74
CA ARG A 55 -11.37 -4.33 7.03
C ARG A 55 -10.31 -3.26 6.90
N ASN A 56 -10.59 -2.07 7.44
CA ASN A 56 -9.73 -0.88 7.32
C ASN A 56 -9.39 -0.49 5.87
N SER A 57 -10.10 -1.04 4.87
CA SER A 57 -9.74 -0.92 3.44
C SER A 57 -8.30 -1.34 3.12
N SER A 58 -7.64 -2.11 3.99
CA SER A 58 -6.24 -2.56 3.81
C SER A 58 -6.09 -4.07 3.93
N SER A 59 -7.16 -4.78 4.31
CA SER A 59 -7.26 -6.23 4.29
C SER A 59 -8.58 -6.64 3.65
N ILE A 60 -8.55 -7.73 2.89
CA ILE A 60 -9.71 -8.27 2.19
C ILE A 60 -9.73 -9.79 2.35
N VAL A 61 -10.92 -10.33 2.59
CA VAL A 61 -11.17 -11.77 2.58
C VAL A 61 -12.25 -12.04 1.56
N ALA A 62 -11.92 -12.81 0.53
CA ALA A 62 -12.86 -13.28 -0.48
C ALA A 62 -13.08 -14.79 -0.29
N PHE A 63 -14.34 -15.21 -0.38
CA PHE A 63 -14.73 -16.61 -0.24
C PHE A 63 -15.89 -16.94 -1.18
N ARG A 64 -16.06 -18.22 -1.49
CA ARG A 64 -17.16 -18.69 -2.33
C ARG A 64 -17.93 -19.77 -1.60
N MET A 65 -19.25 -19.63 -1.55
CA MET A 65 -20.10 -20.62 -0.91
C MET A 65 -20.14 -21.90 -1.74
N PRO A 66 -20.12 -23.08 -1.09
CA PRO A 66 -20.24 -24.35 -1.79
C PRO A 66 -21.62 -24.49 -2.46
N SER A 67 -21.73 -25.41 -3.41
CA SER A 67 -23.01 -25.80 -4.01
C SER A 67 -23.88 -26.64 -3.06
N GLN A 68 -23.25 -27.35 -2.11
CA GLN A 68 -23.91 -28.15 -1.07
C GLN A 68 -23.56 -27.57 0.30
N THR A 69 -24.58 -27.41 1.15
CA THR A 69 -24.46 -26.81 2.48
C THR A 69 -23.62 -27.62 3.47
N GLU A 70 -23.36 -28.90 3.17
CA GLU A 70 -22.65 -29.85 4.05
C GLU A 70 -21.15 -30.01 3.73
N SER A 71 -20.53 -29.06 3.03
CA SER A 71 -19.09 -29.12 2.81
C SER A 71 -18.33 -28.81 4.11
N GLU A 72 -17.81 -29.84 4.79
CA GLU A 72 -17.03 -29.72 6.02
C GLU A 72 -15.59 -29.21 5.83
N ARG A 73 -15.19 -28.88 4.59
CA ARG A 73 -13.81 -28.52 4.25
C ARG A 73 -13.69 -27.09 3.77
N LEU A 74 -12.71 -26.38 4.33
CA LEU A 74 -12.32 -25.03 3.92
C LEU A 74 -10.98 -25.09 3.19
N HIS A 75 -10.96 -24.61 1.95
CA HIS A 75 -9.74 -24.44 1.18
C HIS A 75 -9.31 -22.98 1.30
N MET A 76 -8.23 -22.73 2.05
CA MET A 76 -7.77 -21.37 2.35
C MET A 76 -6.39 -21.11 1.77
N ILE A 77 -6.24 -19.92 1.17
CA ILE A 77 -4.96 -19.37 0.76
C ILE A 77 -4.80 -18.04 1.49
N GLY A 78 -3.69 -17.89 2.21
CA GLY A 78 -3.33 -16.66 2.91
C GLY A 78 -2.16 -15.95 2.23
N ALA A 79 -2.27 -14.63 2.14
CA ALA A 79 -1.22 -13.71 1.72
C ALA A 79 -1.36 -12.39 2.51
N HIS A 80 -0.49 -11.43 2.27
CA HIS A 80 -0.55 -10.11 2.89
C HIS A 80 -0.48 -9.00 1.83
N THR A 81 -1.05 -7.83 2.13
CA THR A 81 -1.23 -6.71 1.17
C THR A 81 -0.15 -5.63 1.30
N ASP A 82 0.68 -5.73 2.33
CA ASP A 82 1.69 -4.75 2.65
C ASP A 82 3.09 -5.17 2.21
N SER A 83 3.97 -4.18 2.15
CA SER A 83 5.37 -4.36 1.83
C SER A 83 6.19 -3.35 2.62
N PRO A 84 7.45 -3.66 2.99
CA PRO A 84 8.30 -2.69 3.64
C PRO A 84 8.43 -1.40 2.83
N CYS A 85 8.26 -0.25 3.47
CA CYS A 85 8.20 1.05 2.80
C CYS A 85 8.55 2.22 3.71
N LEU A 86 8.58 3.43 3.15
CA LEU A 86 8.66 4.68 3.89
C LEU A 86 7.27 5.32 3.96
N ARG A 87 6.83 5.68 5.17
CA ARG A 87 5.54 6.34 5.41
C ARG A 87 5.75 7.76 5.91
N VAL A 88 4.97 8.70 5.40
CA VAL A 88 5.00 10.09 5.87
C VAL A 88 4.54 10.14 7.33
N LYS A 89 5.31 10.83 8.19
CA LYS A 89 4.95 11.03 9.61
C LYS A 89 3.72 11.95 9.75
N PRO A 90 2.99 11.90 10.88
CA PRO A 90 1.84 12.78 11.09
C PRO A 90 2.15 14.28 11.09
N ASN A 91 3.33 14.66 11.60
CA ASN A 91 3.88 16.02 11.53
C ASN A 91 5.20 15.94 10.74
N PRO A 92 5.14 15.91 9.39
CA PRO A 92 6.29 15.56 8.58
C PRO A 92 7.17 16.76 8.21
N GLU A 93 6.73 17.99 8.39
CA GLU A 93 7.40 19.15 7.83
C GLU A 93 8.78 19.38 8.46
N ILE A 94 9.82 19.36 7.63
CA ILE A 94 11.20 19.68 8.00
C ILE A 94 11.68 20.77 7.04
N GLN A 95 12.28 21.84 7.57
CA GLN A 95 12.93 22.88 6.78
C GLN A 95 14.40 22.95 7.15
N GLN A 96 15.27 22.61 6.19
CA GLN A 96 16.70 22.56 6.44
C GLN A 96 17.48 22.95 5.19
N HIS A 97 18.51 23.79 5.35
CA HIS A 97 19.41 24.22 4.27
C HIS A 97 18.69 24.76 3.01
N GLY A 98 17.53 25.41 3.18
CA GLY A 98 16.75 25.97 2.07
C GLY A 98 15.83 24.97 1.36
N TYR A 99 15.74 23.73 1.85
CA TYR A 99 14.85 22.71 1.33
C TYR A 99 13.66 22.44 2.24
N HIS A 100 12.53 22.08 1.63
CA HIS A 100 11.38 21.50 2.31
C HIS A 100 11.46 19.98 2.21
N GLN A 101 11.39 19.30 3.33
CA GLN A 101 11.46 17.86 3.43
C GLN A 101 10.25 17.29 4.17
N LEU A 102 9.96 16.02 3.93
CA LEU A 102 9.01 15.24 4.71
C LEU A 102 9.75 14.19 5.54
N GLY A 103 9.58 14.26 6.85
CA GLY A 103 9.99 13.23 7.78
C GLY A 103 9.20 11.94 7.51
N VAL A 104 9.93 10.82 7.40
CA VAL A 104 9.36 9.50 7.14
C VAL A 104 9.61 8.55 8.30
N GLU A 105 8.77 7.53 8.38
CA GLU A 105 8.89 6.36 9.25
C GLU A 105 9.16 5.12 8.38
N VAL A 106 10.09 4.27 8.81
CA VAL A 106 10.35 2.99 8.17
C VAL A 106 9.28 2.00 8.62
N TYR A 107 8.51 1.49 7.67
CA TYR A 107 7.56 0.41 7.88
C TYR A 107 8.19 -0.93 7.48
N GLY A 108 8.22 -1.89 8.40
CA GLY A 108 8.78 -3.23 8.16
C GLY A 108 10.31 -3.27 8.04
N GLY A 109 10.85 -4.44 7.69
CA GLY A 109 12.29 -4.67 7.52
C GLY A 109 12.83 -4.19 6.18
N ALA A 110 12.67 -2.90 5.86
CA ALA A 110 13.08 -2.35 4.58
C ALA A 110 14.61 -2.34 4.43
N LEU A 111 15.10 -2.80 3.27
CA LEU A 111 16.46 -2.47 2.85
C LEU A 111 16.47 -0.97 2.52
N LEU A 112 17.21 -0.17 3.29
CA LEU A 112 17.16 1.28 3.19
C LEU A 112 17.96 1.83 2.00
N HIS A 113 19.13 1.27 1.71
CA HIS A 113 20.00 1.71 0.61
C HIS A 113 19.27 1.81 -0.75
N PRO A 114 18.44 0.84 -1.18
CA PRO A 114 17.71 0.94 -2.44
C PRO A 114 16.69 2.09 -2.58
N TRP A 115 16.32 2.75 -1.48
CA TRP A 115 15.41 3.92 -1.51
C TRP A 115 16.11 5.22 -1.91
N PHE A 116 17.44 5.26 -1.82
CA PHE A 116 18.23 6.41 -2.23
C PHE A 116 18.27 6.53 -3.76
N ASP A 117 18.34 7.77 -4.23
CA ASP A 117 18.46 8.13 -5.65
C ASP A 117 17.36 7.53 -6.54
N ARG A 118 16.14 7.46 -6.00
CA ARG A 118 14.93 7.01 -6.69
C ARG A 118 13.98 8.17 -6.93
N ASP A 119 13.33 8.11 -8.08
CA ASP A 119 12.16 8.93 -8.42
C ASP A 119 10.95 8.43 -7.61
N LEU A 120 10.76 9.00 -6.42
CA LEU A 120 9.68 8.61 -5.51
C LEU A 120 8.42 9.44 -5.77
N SER A 121 7.27 8.79 -5.68
CA SER A 121 5.95 9.42 -5.62
C SER A 121 5.31 9.16 -4.25
N LEU A 122 4.09 9.66 -4.05
CA LEU A 122 3.32 9.47 -2.83
C LEU A 122 1.93 8.92 -3.16
N ALA A 123 1.54 7.88 -2.45
CA ALA A 123 0.21 7.32 -2.49
C ALA A 123 -0.24 6.92 -1.08
N GLY A 124 -1.55 6.82 -0.86
CA GLY A 124 -2.09 6.49 0.45
C GLY A 124 -3.59 6.72 0.56
N ARG A 125 -4.06 6.82 1.81
CA ARG A 125 -5.42 7.18 2.17
C ARG A 125 -5.40 8.48 2.96
N VAL A 126 -6.21 9.45 2.56
CA VAL A 126 -6.47 10.67 3.32
C VAL A 126 -7.83 10.54 3.96
N VAL A 127 -7.93 10.92 5.23
CA VAL A 127 -9.20 11.06 5.95
C VAL A 127 -9.41 12.53 6.24
N GLY A 128 -10.55 13.06 5.83
CA GLY A 128 -10.89 14.47 5.97
C GLY A 128 -12.37 14.69 6.23
N LYS A 129 -12.74 15.92 6.53
CA LYS A 129 -14.14 16.32 6.64
C LYS A 129 -14.63 16.83 5.29
N GLN A 130 -15.78 16.35 4.85
CA GLN A 130 -16.51 16.91 3.72
C GLN A 130 -17.17 18.25 4.10
N ALA A 131 -17.65 19.00 3.11
CA ALA A 131 -18.33 20.28 3.32
C ALA A 131 -19.57 20.17 4.24
N ASN A 132 -20.22 19.01 4.28
CA ASN A 132 -21.35 18.71 5.17
C ASN A 132 -20.93 18.32 6.61
N GLY A 133 -19.64 18.34 6.93
CA GLY A 133 -19.09 17.98 8.24
C GLY A 133 -18.86 16.48 8.47
N GLN A 134 -19.27 15.60 7.56
CA GLN A 134 -19.05 14.17 7.68
C GLN A 134 -17.58 13.79 7.40
N LEU A 135 -17.08 12.78 8.11
CA LEU A 135 -15.77 12.21 7.80
C LEU A 135 -15.87 11.36 6.53
N ALA A 136 -14.94 11.56 5.62
CA ALA A 136 -14.76 10.75 4.44
C ALA A 136 -13.30 10.35 4.27
N SER A 137 -13.07 9.22 3.62
CA SER A 137 -11.74 8.78 3.23
C SER A 137 -11.63 8.70 1.72
N ALA A 138 -10.49 9.12 1.17
CA ALA A 138 -10.18 9.01 -0.24
C ALA A 138 -8.80 8.41 -0.44
N LEU A 139 -8.64 7.62 -1.49
CA LEU A 139 -7.32 7.18 -1.96
C LEU A 139 -6.68 8.30 -2.78
N VAL A 140 -5.39 8.50 -2.56
CA VAL A 140 -4.56 9.44 -3.30
C VAL A 140 -3.38 8.69 -3.89
N ASP A 141 -3.04 8.99 -5.13
CA ASP A 141 -1.86 8.51 -5.83
C ASP A 141 -1.43 9.61 -6.80
N LEU A 142 -0.28 10.23 -6.52
CA LEU A 142 0.20 11.36 -7.31
C LEU A 142 0.78 10.94 -8.66
N LYS A 143 1.21 9.68 -8.81
CA LYS A 143 1.78 9.03 -10.01
C LYS A 143 3.03 9.65 -10.62
N ARG A 144 3.24 10.95 -10.47
CA ARG A 144 4.43 11.67 -10.90
C ARG A 144 5.48 11.62 -9.79
N PRO A 145 6.78 11.57 -10.13
CA PRO A 145 7.81 11.73 -9.14
C PRO A 145 7.72 13.11 -8.52
N ILE A 146 7.67 13.15 -7.19
CA ILE A 146 7.64 14.38 -6.40
C ILE A 146 8.71 14.42 -5.33
N ALA A 147 9.42 13.30 -5.13
CA ALA A 147 10.37 13.18 -4.04
C ALA A 147 11.60 12.35 -4.39
N CYS A 148 12.70 12.57 -3.67
CA CYS A 148 13.94 11.78 -3.74
C CYS A 148 14.67 11.80 -2.38
N ILE A 149 15.38 10.72 -2.07
CA ILE A 149 16.36 10.67 -0.98
C ILE A 149 17.75 10.67 -1.62
N PRO A 150 18.45 11.82 -1.71
CA PRO A 150 19.72 11.88 -2.39
C PRO A 150 20.84 11.22 -1.57
N SER A 151 21.68 10.42 -2.23
CA SER A 151 22.92 9.93 -1.62
C SER A 151 23.91 11.06 -1.39
N LEU A 152 24.69 10.97 -0.30
CA LEU A 152 25.85 11.82 -0.12
C LEU A 152 26.94 11.46 -1.15
N ALA A 153 27.49 12.46 -1.83
CA ALA A 153 28.56 12.26 -2.81
C ALA A 153 29.76 11.51 -2.20
N ILE A 154 30.29 10.52 -2.92
CA ILE A 154 31.41 9.68 -2.46
C ILE A 154 32.68 10.48 -2.14
N HIS A 155 32.88 11.64 -2.76
CA HIS A 155 33.98 12.55 -2.46
C HIS A 155 33.95 13.05 -1.00
N LEU A 156 32.75 13.15 -0.41
CA LEU A 156 32.49 13.54 0.97
C LEU A 156 32.31 12.33 1.90
N ASN A 157 32.16 11.12 1.34
CA ASN A 157 32.10 9.85 2.06
C ASN A 157 32.93 8.77 1.34
N ARG A 158 34.26 8.84 1.48
CA ARG A 158 35.19 7.97 0.75
C ARG A 158 35.04 6.49 1.08
N GLU A 159 34.44 6.20 2.23
CA GLU A 159 34.25 4.85 2.77
C GLU A 159 32.87 4.26 2.43
N ALA A 160 32.04 4.96 1.63
CA ALA A 160 30.67 4.53 1.29
C ALA A 160 30.57 3.08 0.79
N ASN A 161 31.58 2.63 0.03
CA ASN A 161 31.63 1.27 -0.54
C ASN A 161 32.09 0.19 0.46
N LYS A 162 32.62 0.55 1.63
CA LYS A 162 33.01 -0.42 2.68
C LYS A 162 31.88 -0.75 3.65
N GLY A 163 30.70 -0.19 3.41
CA GLY A 163 29.52 -0.32 4.26
C GLY A 163 29.29 0.95 5.07
N SER A 164 28.07 1.47 4.99
CA SER A 164 27.60 2.59 5.82
C SER A 164 26.28 2.22 6.48
N SER A 165 26.17 2.54 7.77
CA SER A 165 24.90 2.49 8.49
C SER A 165 24.07 3.70 8.12
N ILE A 166 22.85 3.48 7.64
CA ILE A 166 21.86 4.55 7.43
C ILE A 166 21.17 4.80 8.76
N ASN A 167 21.15 6.06 9.19
CA ASN A 167 20.31 6.50 10.31
C ASN A 167 18.91 6.83 9.78
N PRO A 168 17.86 6.05 10.13
CA PRO A 168 16.52 6.26 9.58
C PRO A 168 15.90 7.61 9.90
N GLN A 169 16.35 8.28 10.97
CA GLN A 169 15.79 9.54 11.42
C GLN A 169 16.41 10.74 10.70
N THR A 170 17.72 10.69 10.42
CA THR A 170 18.47 11.84 9.86
C THR A 170 18.73 11.72 8.37
N ASP A 171 18.78 10.50 7.83
CA ASP A 171 19.28 10.25 6.47
C ASP A 171 18.16 9.93 5.47
N LEU A 172 16.95 9.61 5.95
CA LEU A 172 15.77 9.28 5.14
C LEU A 172 14.75 10.41 4.89
N PRO A 173 14.75 11.58 5.55
CA PRO A 173 13.81 12.65 5.20
C PRO A 173 13.82 12.92 3.69
N VAL A 174 12.65 12.78 3.06
CA VAL A 174 12.51 12.89 1.61
C VAL A 174 12.42 14.35 1.21
N LEU A 175 13.16 14.75 0.17
CA LEU A 175 12.99 16.03 -0.54
C LEU A 175 11.88 15.88 -1.56
#